data_AF-A0A960FDR1-F1
#
_entry.id   AF-A0A960FDR1-F1
#
_cell.length_a   1.000
_cell.length_b   1.000
_cell.length_c   1.000
_cell.angle_alpha   90.00
_cell.angle_beta   90.00
_cell.angle_gamma   90.00
#
_symmetry.space_group_name_H-M   'P 1'
#
loop_
_entity.id
_entity.type
_entity.pdbx_description
1 polymer ?
#
loop_
_entity_poly.entity_id
_entity_poly.type
_entity_poly.pdbx_seq_one_letter_code
_entity_poly.pdbx_strand_id
1 'polypeptide(L)'
;MAWERRDGYRLWIGGPVPPGADGITLGSLVVVRSRAVASPMLLLHEQVHVRQWRRHGVIGFLVRYLGAYAIGRLRRRDHRGAYLHIPLEIEADWVARRSIATAITDPAETEVARS
;
A
#
# COMPACT_ATOMS: atom_id res chain seq x y z
N MET A 1 -0.78 22.35 2.44
CA MET A 1 -1.75 21.23 2.45
C MET A 1 -2.15 20.96 1.01
N ALA A 2 -1.94 19.75 0.51
CA ALA A 2 -2.16 19.43 -0.90
C ALA A 2 -3.10 18.22 -1.04
N TRP A 3 -4.14 18.40 -1.85
CA TRP A 3 -5.05 17.35 -2.28
C TRP A 3 -4.74 17.04 -3.73
N GLU A 4 -4.40 15.80 -4.03
CA GLU A 4 -4.10 15.36 -5.39
C GLU A 4 -5.10 14.27 -5.78
N ARG A 5 -5.77 14.45 -6.91
CA ARG A 5 -6.66 13.41 -7.45
C ARG A 5 -5.85 12.57 -8.42
N ARG A 6 -5.63 11.30 -8.08
CA ARG A 6 -4.97 10.32 -8.95
C ARG A 6 -5.98 9.32 -9.49
N ASP A 7 -5.60 8.61 -10.54
CA ASP A 7 -6.48 7.59 -11.11
C ASP A 7 -6.80 6.51 -10.08
N GLY A 8 -8.07 6.49 -9.67
CA GLY A 8 -8.61 5.53 -8.72
C GLY A 8 -8.63 5.97 -7.25
N TYR A 9 -7.96 7.06 -6.85
CA TYR A 9 -7.99 7.52 -5.44
C TYR A 9 -7.66 9.01 -5.26
N ARG A 10 -8.03 9.54 -4.09
CA ARG A 10 -7.67 10.89 -3.63
C ARG A 10 -6.49 10.77 -2.68
N LEU A 11 -5.42 11.51 -2.94
CA LEU A 11 -4.25 11.59 -2.09
C LEU A 11 -4.32 12.86 -1.24
N TRP A 12 -4.27 12.71 0.07
CA TRP A 12 -4.16 13.81 1.02
C TRP A 12 -2.74 13.84 1.60
N ILE A 13 -1.98 14.87 1.22
CA ILE A 13 -0.60 15.06 1.67
C ILE A 13 -0.58 15.94 2.93
N GLY A 14 0.01 15.41 4.00
CA GLY A 14 0.15 16.12 5.28
C GLY A 14 -1.08 16.04 6.17
N GLY A 15 -2.00 15.11 5.90
CA GLY A 15 -3.13 14.81 6.78
C GLY A 15 -2.72 14.05 8.05
N PRO A 16 -3.64 13.91 9.03
CA PRO A 16 -3.38 13.16 10.25
C PRO A 16 -3.22 11.67 9.95
N VAL A 17 -1.99 11.15 10.06
CA VAL A 17 -1.66 9.73 9.95
C VAL A 17 -1.38 9.18 11.36
N PRO A 18 -1.90 7.98 11.73
CA PRO A 18 -1.65 7.37 13.03
C PRO A 18 -0.15 7.33 13.38
N PRO A 19 0.22 7.51 14.67
CA PRO A 19 1.61 7.41 15.09
C PRO A 19 2.14 6.00 14.79
N GLY A 20 3.29 5.93 14.10
CA GLY A 20 3.90 4.68 13.64
C GLY A 20 3.59 4.29 12.19
N ALA A 21 2.68 4.99 11.51
CA ALA A 21 2.40 4.80 10.08
C ALA A 21 2.82 6.04 9.26
N ASP A 22 3.23 5.78 8.02
CA ASP A 22 3.63 6.81 7.03
C ASP A 22 2.53 7.11 6.00
N GLY A 23 1.57 6.20 5.88
CA GLY A 23 0.35 6.33 5.10
C GLY A 23 -0.80 5.54 5.71
N ILE A 24 -2.03 5.84 5.29
CA ILE A 24 -3.21 5.04 5.55
C ILE A 24 -4.19 5.14 4.38
N THR A 25 -4.74 3.99 3.98
CA THR A 25 -5.83 3.91 3.01
C THR A 25 -7.18 3.76 3.71
N LEU A 26 -8.12 4.62 3.34
CA LEU A 26 -9.52 4.63 3.76
C LEU A 26 -10.41 4.65 2.50
N GLY A 27 -10.74 3.48 1.98
CA GLY A 27 -11.55 3.36 0.77
C GLY A 27 -10.84 3.91 -0.47
N SER A 28 -11.34 5.03 -1.00
CA SER A 28 -10.73 5.75 -2.13
C SER A 28 -9.88 6.94 -1.69
N LEU A 29 -9.67 7.13 -0.38
CA LEU A 29 -8.82 8.16 0.18
C LEU A 29 -7.53 7.53 0.68
N VAL A 30 -6.39 8.07 0.25
CA VAL A 30 -5.06 7.72 0.75
C VAL A 30 -4.52 8.95 1.44
N VAL A 31 -4.19 8.83 2.72
CA VAL A 31 -3.60 9.91 3.51
C VAL A 31 -2.15 9.57 3.77
N VAL A 32 -1.23 10.44 3.36
CA VAL A 32 0.21 10.24 3.55
C VAL A 32 0.82 11.40 4.32
N ARG A 33 1.83 11.10 5.13
CA ARG A 33 2.63 12.13 5.78
C ARG A 33 3.49 12.84 4.74
N SER A 34 3.69 14.15 4.86
CA SER A 34 4.44 14.95 3.86
C SER A 34 5.85 14.42 3.59
N ARG A 35 6.52 13.83 4.59
CA ARG A 35 7.85 13.22 4.42
C ARG A 35 7.87 11.91 3.62
N ALA A 36 6.73 11.24 3.51
CA ALA A 36 6.61 9.91 2.94
C ALA A 36 6.00 9.93 1.53
N VAL A 37 5.44 11.06 1.10
CA VAL A 37 4.88 11.24 -0.26
C VAL A 37 5.92 11.01 -1.36
N ALA A 38 7.20 11.25 -1.07
CA ALA A 38 8.29 11.08 -2.02
C ALA A 38 8.66 9.60 -2.24
N SER A 39 8.08 8.65 -1.49
CA SER A 39 8.35 7.22 -1.64
C SER A 39 7.41 6.60 -2.67
N PRO A 40 7.90 6.20 -3.87
CA PRO A 40 7.07 5.51 -4.86
C PRO A 40 6.55 4.18 -4.32
N MET A 41 7.34 3.51 -3.48
CA MET A 41 6.96 2.26 -2.81
C MET A 41 5.69 2.46 -1.99
N LEU A 42 5.68 3.46 -1.10
CA LEU A 42 4.54 3.71 -0.23
C LEU A 42 3.28 4.01 -1.04
N LEU A 43 3.39 4.86 -2.07
CA LEU A 43 2.24 5.21 -2.91
C LEU A 43 1.68 4.01 -3.68
N LEU A 44 2.53 3.14 -4.20
CA LEU A 44 2.11 1.90 -4.87
C LEU A 44 1.45 0.93 -3.89
N HIS A 45 2.01 0.78 -2.68
CA HIS A 45 1.45 -0.06 -1.62
C HIS A 45 0.03 0.40 -1.23
N GLU A 46 -0.14 1.70 -0.97
CA GLU A 46 -1.45 2.27 -0.65
C GLU A 46 -2.45 2.15 -1.82
N GLN A 47 -1.99 2.27 -3.07
CA GLN A 47 -2.84 2.04 -4.24
C GLN A 47 -3.38 0.60 -4.30
N VAL A 48 -2.57 -0.39 -3.90
CA VAL A 48 -3.03 -1.79 -3.82
C VAL A 48 -4.13 -1.93 -2.77
N HIS A 49 -4.01 -1.27 -1.62
CA HIS A 49 -5.08 -1.24 -0.62
C HIS A 49 -6.36 -0.62 -1.17
N VAL A 50 -6.29 0.46 -1.96
CA VAL A 50 -7.48 1.03 -2.63
C VAL A 50 -8.13 -0.02 -3.54
N ARG A 51 -7.33 -0.76 -4.31
CA ARG A 51 -7.83 -1.83 -5.21
C ARG A 51 -8.45 -2.97 -4.42
N GLN A 52 -7.83 -3.41 -3.33
CA GLN A 52 -8.35 -4.45 -2.44
C GLN A 52 -9.67 -4.00 -1.79
N TRP A 53 -9.76 -2.74 -1.38
CA TRP A 53 -10.97 -2.15 -0.82
C TRP A 53 -12.11 -2.12 -1.84
N ARG A 54 -11.83 -1.76 -3.10
CA ARG A 54 -12.80 -1.83 -4.20
C ARG A 54 -13.20 -3.27 -4.50
N ARG A 55 -12.26 -4.23 -4.44
CA ARG A 55 -12.50 -5.65 -4.73
C ARG A 55 -13.36 -6.34 -3.67
N HIS A 56 -13.14 -6.03 -2.40
CA HIS A 56 -13.79 -6.73 -1.27
C HIS A 56 -14.86 -5.89 -0.56
N GLY A 57 -14.98 -4.61 -0.88
CA GLY A 57 -15.78 -3.66 -0.12
C GLY A 57 -15.18 -3.39 1.27
N VAL A 58 -15.75 -2.42 1.98
CA VAL A 58 -15.30 -2.03 3.34
C VAL A 58 -15.31 -3.23 4.29
N ILE A 59 -16.44 -3.92 4.36
CA ILE A 59 -16.65 -5.02 5.31
C ILE A 59 -15.75 -6.20 4.97
N GLY A 60 -15.70 -6.61 3.70
CA GLY A 60 -14.89 -7.75 3.27
C GLY A 60 -13.40 -7.52 3.47
N PHE A 61 -12.92 -6.30 3.25
CA PHE A 61 -11.54 -5.92 3.55
C PHE A 61 -11.24 -6.02 5.05
N LEU A 62 -12.06 -5.39 5.90
CA LEU A 62 -11.85 -5.38 7.35
C LEU A 62 -11.89 -6.79 7.96
N VAL A 63 -12.85 -7.62 7.55
CA VAL A 63 -12.95 -9.01 8.04
C VAL A 63 -11.70 -9.82 7.69
N ARG A 64 -11.19 -9.68 6.46
CA ARG A 64 -9.96 -10.37 6.03
C ARG A 64 -8.73 -9.86 6.76
N TYR A 65 -8.63 -8.54 6.92
CA TYR A 65 -7.49 -7.89 7.56
C TYR A 65 -7.43 -8.24 9.05
N LEU A 66 -8.50 -7.93 9.78
CA LEU A 66 -8.59 -8.16 11.21
C LEU A 66 -8.64 -9.65 11.54
N GLY A 67 -9.28 -10.47 10.70
CA GLY A 67 -9.30 -11.92 10.85
C GLY A 67 -7.91 -12.53 10.74
N ALA A 68 -7.13 -12.16 9.72
CA ALA A 68 -5.75 -12.62 9.58
C ALA A 68 -4.86 -12.16 10.75
N TYR A 69 -5.02 -10.91 11.19
CA TYR A 69 -4.32 -10.38 12.35
C TYR A 69 -4.67 -11.15 13.63
N ALA A 70 -5.95 -11.35 13.91
CA ALA A 70 -6.43 -12.09 15.07
C ALA A 70 -5.94 -13.53 15.08
N ILE A 71 -5.99 -14.23 13.93
CA ILE A 71 -5.41 -15.57 13.77
C ILE A 71 -3.91 -15.55 14.05
N GLY A 72 -3.18 -14.53 13.58
CA GLY A 72 -1.75 -14.35 13.88
C GLY A 72 -1.47 -14.18 15.37
N ARG A 73 -2.27 -13.37 16.07
CA ARG A 73 -2.18 -13.16 17.52
C ARG A 73 -2.54 -14.41 18.31
N LEU A 74 -3.57 -15.16 17.89
CA LEU A 74 -3.93 -16.45 18.47
C LEU A 74 -2.82 -17.49 18.29
N ARG A 75 -2.06 -17.41 17.20
CA ARG A 75 -0.85 -18.21 16.94
C ARG A 75 0.39 -17.69 17.69
N ARG A 76 0.21 -16.83 18.70
CA ARG A 76 1.28 -16.25 19.54
C ARG A 76 2.34 -15.44 18.78
N ARG A 77 2.03 -14.95 17.59
CA ARG A 77 2.91 -13.99 16.92
C ARG A 77 2.84 -12.66 17.64
N ASP A 78 3.99 -11.99 17.77
CA ASP A 78 4.06 -10.61 18.22
C ASP A 78 3.28 -9.68 17.26
N HIS A 79 3.03 -8.44 17.65
CA HIS A 79 2.23 -7.52 16.83
C HIS A 79 2.80 -7.36 15.42
N ARG A 80 4.13 -7.26 15.32
CA ARG A 80 4.83 -7.12 14.03
C ARG A 80 4.72 -8.40 13.21
N GLY A 81 4.94 -9.58 13.80
CA GLY A 81 4.79 -10.85 13.10
C GLY A 81 3.35 -11.11 12.65
N ALA A 82 2.35 -10.73 13.45
CA ALA A 82 0.94 -10.85 13.05
C ALA A 82 0.63 -9.93 11.86
N TYR A 83 1.12 -8.68 11.88
CA TYR A 83 0.94 -7.70 10.81
C TYR A 83 1.60 -8.13 9.50
N LEU A 84 2.88 -8.51 9.54
CA LEU A 84 3.65 -8.90 8.34
C LEU A 84 3.12 -10.18 7.66
N HIS A 85 2.31 -10.97 8.37
CA HIS A 85 1.68 -12.17 7.83
C HIS A 85 0.26 -11.97 7.33
N ILE A 86 -0.29 -10.75 7.39
CA ILE A 86 -1.60 -10.46 6.81
C ILE A 86 -1.49 -10.60 5.29
N PRO A 87 -2.30 -11.46 4.62
CA PRO A 87 -2.21 -11.66 3.18
C PRO A 87 -2.39 -10.37 2.36
N LEU A 88 -3.21 -9.44 2.84
CA LEU A 88 -3.44 -8.15 2.20
C LEU A 88 -2.18 -7.26 2.22
N GLU A 89 -1.41 -7.29 3.31
CA GLU A 89 -0.12 -6.58 3.43
C GLU A 89 0.94 -7.21 2.53
N ILE A 90 1.00 -8.56 2.50
CA ILE A 90 1.93 -9.31 1.65
C ILE A 90 1.66 -9.01 0.16
N GLU A 91 0.39 -9.03 -0.26
CA GLU A 91 0.01 -8.70 -1.64
C GLU A 91 0.41 -7.26 -1.99
N ALA A 92 0.15 -6.30 -1.09
CA ALA A 92 0.49 -4.90 -1.31
C ALA A 92 2.00 -4.68 -1.46
N ASP A 93 2.81 -5.25 -0.57
CA ASP A 93 4.27 -5.15 -0.61
C ASP A 93 4.83 -5.86 -1.86
N TRP A 94 4.32 -7.05 -2.21
CA TRP A 94 4.76 -7.77 -3.41
C TRP A 94 4.41 -7.03 -4.70
N VAL A 95 3.18 -6.53 -4.84
CA VAL A 95 2.77 -5.78 -6.04
C VAL A 95 3.56 -4.48 -6.14
N ALA A 96 3.73 -3.74 -5.05
CA ALA A 96 4.48 -2.49 -5.07
C ALA A 96 5.95 -2.70 -5.47
N ARG A 97 6.63 -3.71 -4.90
CA ARG A 97 8.00 -4.09 -5.28
C ARG A 97 8.08 -4.52 -6.74
N ARG A 98 7.13 -5.33 -7.21
CA ARG A 98 7.09 -5.78 -8.59
C ARG A 98 6.87 -4.61 -9.55
N SER A 99 5.98 -3.68 -9.24
CA SER A 99 5.74 -2.48 -10.04
C SER A 99 6.98 -1.60 -10.13
N ILE A 100 7.74 -1.42 -9.05
CA ILE A 100 9.02 -0.72 -9.09
C ILE A 100 10.02 -1.49 -9.96
N ALA A 101 10.16 -2.79 -9.75
CA ALA A 101 11.10 -3.61 -10.53
C ALA A 101 10.75 -3.57 -12.03
N THR A 102 9.47 -3.65 -12.39
CA THR A 102 9.02 -3.51 -13.77
C THR A 102 9.24 -2.10 -14.29
N ALA A 103 8.97 -1.03 -13.53
CA ALA A 103 9.23 0.34 -13.97
C ALA A 103 10.72 0.64 -14.17
N ILE A 104 11.62 -0.02 -13.41
CA ILE A 104 13.07 0.03 -13.64
C ILE A 104 13.46 -0.83 -14.86
N THR A 105 12.72 -1.93 -15.08
CA THR A 105 12.97 -2.89 -16.16
C THR A 105 12.31 -2.49 -17.46
N ASP A 106 11.40 -1.51 -17.49
CA ASP A 106 10.75 -0.99 -18.71
C ASP A 106 11.71 -0.02 -19.39
N PRO A 107 12.43 -0.46 -20.44
CA PRO A 107 13.50 0.30 -21.02
C PRO A 107 13.23 0.38 -22.51
N ALA A 108 12.45 1.36 -22.95
CA ALA A 108 12.56 1.79 -24.33
C ALA A 108 14.02 2.20 -24.69
N GLU A 109 14.95 2.22 -23.72
CA GLU A 109 16.34 2.67 -23.84
C GLU A 109 17.43 1.58 -23.70
N THR A 110 17.15 0.34 -23.25
CA THR A 110 18.22 -0.70 -23.24
C THR A 110 18.58 -1.14 -24.66
N GLU A 111 17.71 -0.86 -25.64
CA GLU A 111 17.92 -1.18 -27.06
C GLU A 111 18.79 -0.14 -27.79
N VAL A 112 18.96 1.09 -27.28
CA VAL A 112 19.82 2.12 -27.90
C VAL A 112 21.27 2.03 -27.42
N ALA A 113 21.53 1.39 -26.27
CA ALA A 113 22.86 1.34 -25.65
C ALA A 113 23.72 0.11 -26.00
N ARG A 114 23.28 -0.77 -26.91
CA ARG A 114 24.10 -1.90 -27.41
C ARG A 114 24.06 -2.08 -28.94
N SER A 115 23.66 -1.06 -29.67
CA SER A 115 24.02 -0.92 -31.10
C SER A 115 25.46 -0.42 -31.23
#